data_AF-A0A645GLD2-F1
#
_entry.id   AF-A0A645GLD2-F1
#
_cell.length_a   1.000
_cell.length_b   1.000
_cell.length_c   1.000
_cell.angle_alpha   90.00
_cell.angle_beta   90.00
_cell.angle_gamma   90.00
#
_symmetry.space_group_name_H-M   'P 1'
#
loop_
_entity.id
_entity.type
_entity.pdbx_description
1 polymer ?
#
loop_
_entity_poly.entity_id
_entity_poly.type
_entity_poly.pdbx_seq_one_letter_code
_entity_poly.pdbx_strand_id
1 'polypeptide(L)'
;MAKVFLLATEAFSSIMNNPDLPAGVMDANQRYDWKKSQLHSRVMQRVSKSMASRYFSVPPKEFMFISRKFIGAYTFMTVIDAKTNVRKMVANFL
;
A
#
# COMPACT_ATOMS: atom_id res chain seq x y z
N MET A 1 -8.54 2.01 -11.17
CA MET A 1 -7.97 0.76 -10.61
C MET A 1 -6.45 0.77 -10.51
N ALA A 2 -5.67 1.01 -11.58
CA ALA A 2 -4.19 1.02 -11.52
C ALA A 2 -3.61 1.87 -10.35
N LYS A 3 -4.13 3.08 -10.14
CA LYS A 3 -3.70 3.96 -9.04
C LYS A 3 -3.93 3.38 -7.62
N VAL A 4 -4.92 2.49 -7.46
CA VAL A 4 -5.18 1.80 -6.18
C VAL A 4 -4.09 0.77 -5.93
N PHE A 5 -3.71 0.01 -6.96
CA PHE A 5 -2.65 -0.98 -6.85
C PHE A 5 -1.28 -0.35 -6.62
N LEU A 6 -0.97 0.75 -7.35
CA LEU A 6 0.27 1.50 -7.11
C LEU A 6 0.37 1.99 -5.66
N LEU A 7 -0.74 2.50 -5.11
CA LEU A 7 -0.82 2.89 -3.70
C LEU A 7 -0.66 1.66 -2.78
N ALA A 8 -1.31 0.54 -3.05
CA ALA A 8 -1.15 -0.69 -2.27
C ALA A 8 0.31 -1.22 -2.31
N THR A 9 1.07 -0.92 -3.35
CA THR A 9 2.48 -1.29 -3.43
C THR A 9 3.44 -0.21 -2.91
N GLU A 10 2.95 0.83 -2.22
CA GLU A 10 3.77 1.95 -1.75
C GLU A 10 4.98 1.50 -0.91
N ALA A 11 4.83 0.46 -0.07
CA ALA A 11 5.92 -0.06 0.76
C ALA A 11 7.10 -0.64 -0.03
N PHE A 12 6.90 -1.00 -1.31
CA PHE A 12 7.95 -1.49 -2.22
C PHE A 12 8.71 -0.34 -2.91
N SER A 13 8.25 0.89 -2.75
CA SER A 13 8.87 2.07 -3.32
C SER A 13 9.96 2.68 -2.43
N SER A 14 10.48 3.83 -2.85
CA SER A 14 11.49 4.63 -2.15
C SER A 14 11.22 6.10 -2.38
N ILE A 15 11.79 6.96 -1.55
CA ILE A 15 11.68 8.42 -1.69
C ILE A 15 12.15 8.89 -3.09
N MET A 16 13.10 8.18 -3.71
CA MET A 16 13.65 8.54 -5.01
C MET A 16 12.71 8.23 -6.19
N ASN A 17 11.84 7.23 -6.08
CA ASN A 17 11.01 6.76 -7.20
C ASN A 17 9.50 6.90 -6.95
N ASN A 18 9.10 7.40 -5.78
CA ASN A 18 7.72 7.66 -5.45
C ASN A 18 7.59 9.02 -4.75
N PRO A 19 7.32 10.10 -5.51
CA PRO A 19 7.16 11.44 -4.96
C PRO A 19 5.88 11.59 -4.13
N ASP A 20 4.91 10.66 -4.26
CA ASP A 20 3.63 10.69 -3.55
C ASP A 20 3.72 10.08 -2.13
N LEU A 21 4.92 9.62 -1.71
CA LEU A 21 5.15 9.09 -0.37
C LEU A 21 4.87 10.17 0.69
N PRO A 22 4.03 9.89 1.70
CA PRO A 22 3.79 10.85 2.77
C PRO A 22 5.07 11.17 3.55
N ALA A 23 5.21 12.43 3.98
CA ALA A 23 6.41 12.88 4.66
C ALA A 23 6.68 12.06 5.94
N GLY A 24 7.92 11.59 6.07
CA GLY A 24 8.41 10.89 7.25
C GLY A 24 7.86 9.48 7.48
N VAL A 25 7.21 8.85 6.49
CA VAL A 25 6.86 7.41 6.55
C VAL A 25 8.03 6.50 6.21
N MET A 26 9.15 7.07 5.76
CA MET A 26 10.36 6.34 5.45
C MET A 26 11.52 6.94 6.26
N ASP A 27 12.31 6.08 6.90
CA ASP A 27 13.48 6.48 7.67
C ASP A 27 14.75 6.61 6.80
N ALA A 28 15.86 7.02 7.43
CA ALA A 28 17.15 7.16 6.76
C ALA A 28 17.68 5.84 6.15
N ASN A 29 17.21 4.68 6.62
CA ASN A 29 17.58 3.35 6.13
C ASN A 29 16.62 2.83 5.07
N GLN A 30 15.76 3.70 4.52
CA GLN A 30 14.68 3.34 3.59
C GLN A 30 13.72 2.28 4.14
N ARG A 31 13.53 2.22 5.46
CA ARG A 31 12.51 1.37 6.06
C ARG A 31 11.19 2.12 6.08
N TYR A 32 10.18 1.47 5.52
CA TYR A 32 8.82 1.96 5.49
C TYR A 32 8.13 1.68 6.83
N ASP A 33 7.58 2.74 7.44
CA ASP A 33 6.82 2.71 8.69
C ASP A 33 5.34 2.43 8.37
N TRP A 34 4.94 1.18 8.60
CA TRP A 34 3.60 0.72 8.27
C TRP A 34 2.52 1.46 9.05
N LYS A 35 2.77 1.70 10.34
CA LYS A 35 1.81 2.35 11.23
C LYS A 35 1.64 3.82 10.90
N LYS A 36 2.73 4.55 10.67
CA LYS A 36 2.68 5.98 10.33
C LYS A 36 2.06 6.22 8.97
N SER A 37 2.21 5.29 8.04
CA SER A 37 1.69 5.44 6.68
C SER A 37 0.17 5.41 6.57
N GLN A 38 -0.54 4.82 7.55
CA GLN A 38 -1.99 4.62 7.52
C GLN A 38 -2.47 4.04 6.18
N LEU A 39 -1.67 3.16 5.57
CA LEU A 39 -1.81 2.73 4.18
C LEU A 39 -3.18 2.12 3.90
N HIS A 40 -3.67 1.28 4.81
CA HIS A 40 -5.00 0.67 4.72
C HIS A 40 -6.11 1.72 4.52
N SER A 41 -6.13 2.75 5.36
CA SER A 41 -7.13 3.82 5.30
C SER A 41 -7.06 4.58 3.97
N ARG A 42 -5.84 4.92 3.52
CA ARG A 42 -5.63 5.62 2.24
C ARG A 42 -6.07 4.78 1.04
N VAL A 43 -5.75 3.48 1.04
CA VAL A 43 -6.19 2.55 -0.01
C VAL A 43 -7.71 2.48 -0.04
N MET A 44 -8.37 2.28 1.11
CA MET A 44 -9.83 2.21 1.17
C MET A 44 -10.49 3.50 0.71
N GLN A 45 -9.99 4.66 1.15
CA GLN A 45 -10.52 5.96 0.70
C GLN A 45 -10.40 6.12 -0.83
N ARG A 46 -9.30 5.66 -1.43
CA ARG A 46 -9.08 5.69 -2.88
C ARG A 46 -10.03 4.75 -3.62
N VAL A 47 -10.24 3.55 -3.07
CA VAL A 47 -11.19 2.55 -3.60
C VAL A 47 -12.59 3.11 -3.59
N SER A 48 -13.07 3.63 -2.45
CA SER A 48 -14.41 4.22 -2.32
C SER A 48 -14.65 5.36 -3.32
N LYS A 49 -13.66 6.27 -3.48
CA LYS A 49 -13.73 7.33 -4.50
C LYS A 49 -13.79 6.79 -5.93
N SER A 50 -13.08 5.70 -6.21
CA SER A 50 -13.06 5.07 -7.54
C SER A 50 -14.34 4.28 -7.84
N MET A 51 -15.00 3.75 -6.80
CA MET A 51 -16.29 3.05 -6.92
C MET A 51 -17.48 4.00 -7.01
N ALA A 52 -17.36 5.21 -6.47
CA ALA A 52 -18.40 6.24 -6.56
C ALA A 52 -18.49 6.89 -7.95
N SER A 53 -17.48 6.74 -8.82
CA SER A 53 -17.49 7.35 -10.16
C SER A 53 -18.27 6.50 -11.19
N ARG A 54 -19.53 6.85 -11.40
CA ARG A 54 -20.44 6.60 -12.57
C ARG A 54 -20.66 5.18 -13.12
N TYR A 55 -19.95 4.15 -12.71
CA TYR A 55 -20.28 2.75 -13.03
C TYR A 55 -19.99 1.90 -11.81
N PHE A 56 -21.02 1.67 -10.98
CA PHE A 56 -20.94 0.74 -9.86
C PHE A 56 -20.89 -0.70 -10.41
N SER A 57 -19.76 -1.07 -11.00
CA SER A 57 -19.45 -2.45 -11.31
C SER A 57 -18.97 -3.11 -10.03
N VAL A 58 -19.59 -4.24 -9.64
CA VAL A 58 -19.07 -5.10 -8.58
C VAL A 58 -17.58 -5.33 -8.81
N PRO A 59 -16.70 -5.11 -7.81
CA PRO A 59 -15.26 -5.27 -8.00
C PRO A 59 -14.96 -6.68 -8.51
N PRO A 60 -14.10 -6.85 -9.54
CA PRO A 60 -13.75 -8.16 -10.07
C PRO A 60 -13.27 -9.12 -8.97
N LYS A 61 -13.53 -10.42 -9.10
CA LYS A 61 -13.19 -11.43 -8.10
C LYS A 61 -11.70 -11.42 -7.72
N GLU A 62 -10.84 -11.21 -8.70
CA GLU A 62 -9.39 -11.09 -8.53
C GLU A 62 -9.01 -9.88 -7.67
N PHE A 63 -9.70 -8.74 -7.85
CA PHE A 63 -9.52 -7.55 -7.03
C PHE A 63 -9.89 -7.81 -5.57
N MET A 64 -11.02 -8.50 -5.34
CA MET A 64 -11.45 -8.89 -3.99
C MET A 64 -10.48 -9.86 -3.31
N PHE A 65 -9.84 -10.74 -4.07
CA PHE A 65 -8.84 -11.67 -3.54
C PHE A 65 -7.56 -10.94 -3.14
N ILE A 66 -7.07 -10.05 -4.00
CA ILE A 66 -5.86 -9.26 -3.74
C ILE A 66 -6.08 -8.30 -2.57
N SER A 67 -7.24 -7.66 -2.47
CA SER A 67 -7.54 -6.74 -1.37
C SER A 67 -7.51 -7.42 -0.01
N ARG A 68 -8.03 -8.65 0.10
CA ARG A 68 -7.99 -9.42 1.36
C ARG A 68 -6.55 -9.76 1.79
N LYS A 69 -5.67 -10.11 0.84
CA LYS A 69 -4.24 -10.35 1.15
C LYS A 69 -3.55 -9.08 1.66
N PHE A 70 -3.79 -7.94 1.02
CA PHE A 70 -3.19 -6.67 1.45
C PHE A 70 -3.70 -6.19 2.80
N ILE A 71 -5.01 -6.27 3.06
CA ILE A 71 -5.58 -5.88 4.36
C ILE A 71 -4.97 -6.69 5.50
N GLY A 72 -4.89 -8.02 5.34
CA GLY A 72 -4.30 -8.88 6.36
C GLY A 72 -2.84 -8.54 6.64
N ALA A 73 -2.03 -8.42 5.59
CA ALA A 73 -0.62 -8.04 5.73
C ALA A 73 -0.46 -6.66 6.39
N TYR A 74 -1.22 -5.65 5.97
CA TYR A 74 -1.07 -4.29 6.49
C TYR A 74 -1.49 -4.20 7.95
N THR A 75 -2.62 -4.82 8.32
CA THR A 75 -3.07 -4.85 9.70
C THR A 75 -2.02 -5.51 10.59
N PHE A 76 -1.48 -6.65 10.15
CA PHE A 76 -0.41 -7.34 10.87
C PHE A 76 0.81 -6.43 11.06
N MET A 77 1.35 -5.87 9.97
CA MET A 77 2.54 -5.01 10.01
C MET A 77 2.32 -3.74 10.84
N THR A 78 1.10 -3.20 10.84
CA THR A 78 0.71 -2.01 11.63
C THR A 78 0.65 -2.32 13.12
N VAL A 79 0.08 -3.47 13.50
CA VAL A 79 -0.09 -3.89 14.90
C VAL A 79 1.27 -4.16 15.55
N ILE A 80 2.21 -4.76 14.83
CA ILE A 80 3.55 -5.04 15.35
C ILE A 80 4.52 -3.85 15.25
N ASP A 81 4.04 -2.66 14.86
CA ASP A 81 4.85 -1.46 14.64
C ASP A 81 6.05 -1.70 13.70
N ALA A 82 5.82 -2.48 12.64
CA ALA A 82 6.90 -2.89 11.75
C ALA A 82 7.52 -1.70 11.01
N LYS A 83 8.83 -1.79 10.81
CA LYS A 83 9.60 -0.92 9.90
C LYS A 83 10.42 -1.79 8.98
N THR A 84 10.06 -1.86 7.69
CA THR A 84 10.68 -2.80 6.75
C THR A 84 11.19 -2.11 5.50
N ASN A 85 12.35 -2.53 5.01
CA ASN A 85 12.82 -2.17 3.68
C ASN A 85 12.38 -3.26 2.69
N VAL A 86 11.11 -3.19 2.27
CA VAL A 86 10.51 -4.22 1.41
C VAL A 86 11.22 -4.29 0.06
N ARG A 87 11.61 -3.13 -0.49
CA ARG A 87 12.37 -3.05 -1.75
C ARG A 87 13.64 -3.89 -1.70
N LYS A 88 14.43 -3.78 -0.62
CA LYS A 88 15.63 -4.59 -0.40
C LYS A 88 15.29 -6.08 -0.21
N MET A 89 14.19 -6.40 0.47
CA MET A 89 13.78 -7.80 0.67
C MET A 89 13.43 -8.50 -0.65
N VAL A 90 12.72 -7.82 -1.54
CA VAL A 90 12.30 -8.41 -2.83
C VAL A 90 13.36 -8.32 -3.92
N ALA A 91 14.38 -7.46 -3.77
CA ALA A 91 15.44 -7.28 -4.76
C ALA A 91 16.18 -8.58 -5.12
N ASN A 92 16.19 -9.58 -4.23
CA ASN A 92 16.80 -10.89 -4.50
C ASN A 92 15.94 -11.83 -5.35
N PHE A 93 14.70 -11.44 -5.65
CA PHE A 93 13.70 -12.26 -6.34
C PHE A 93 13.16 -11.59 -7.61
N LEU A 94 13.72 -10.44 -7.98
CA LEU A 94 13.41 -9.66 -9.19
C LEU A 94 14.56 -9.79 -10.19
#